data_AF-A0A7X8AD97-F1
#
_entry.id   AF-A0A7X8AD97-F1
#
_cell.length_a   1.000
_cell.length_b   1.000
_cell.length_c   1.000
_cell.angle_alpha   90.00
_cell.angle_beta   90.00
_cell.angle_gamma   90.00
#
_symmetry.space_group_name_H-M   'P 1'
#
loop_
_entity.id
_entity.type
_entity.pdbx_description
1 polymer ?
#
loop_
_entity_poly.entity_id
_entity_poly.type
_entity_poly.pdbx_seq_one_letter_code
_entity_poly.pdbx_strand_id
1 'polypeptide(L)'
;RNSLHADSNIPAYILTVIKHKCLNYLQRLRTTEKVTKYLKDCSDWELNLRISTLEACNPERIFCDEIQKIVEETLQKLPLQTREIFIRSRYNNQSHKEIAESLKISTKSVEFHLTKALKVLRIALKDYFPILFFFPYIYR
;
A
#
# COMPACT_ATOMS: atom_id res chain seq x y z
N ARG A 1 23.65 -19.46 58.25
CA ARG A 1 23.44 -19.05 59.66
C ARG A 1 21.97 -19.25 59.96
N ASN A 2 21.65 -19.89 61.10
CA ASN A 2 20.36 -19.96 61.83
C ASN A 2 19.85 -21.40 62.01
N SER A 3 20.28 -22.01 63.12
CA SER A 3 19.55 -23.09 63.78
C SER A 3 18.16 -22.58 64.19
N LEU A 4 17.12 -23.38 63.91
CA LEU A 4 15.74 -23.07 64.29
C LEU A 4 15.60 -23.17 65.82
N HIS A 5 14.99 -22.16 66.45
CA HIS A 5 14.70 -22.18 67.89
C HIS A 5 13.74 -23.33 68.21
N ALA A 6 13.90 -24.00 69.37
CA ALA A 6 13.14 -25.19 69.75
C ALA A 6 11.60 -24.98 69.78
N ASP A 7 11.14 -23.73 69.95
CA ASP A 7 9.72 -23.35 69.97
C ASP A 7 9.15 -22.91 68.60
N SER A 8 9.92 -23.11 67.52
CA SER A 8 9.52 -22.69 66.18
C SER A 8 8.53 -23.68 65.57
N ASN A 9 7.41 -23.20 65.04
CA ASN A 9 6.48 -24.03 64.26
C ASN A 9 7.12 -24.40 62.90
N ILE A 10 7.77 -25.58 62.86
CA ILE A 10 8.46 -26.12 61.68
C ILE A 10 7.56 -26.18 60.44
N PRO A 11 6.30 -26.66 60.52
CA PRO A 11 5.34 -26.58 59.41
C PRO A 11 5.13 -25.16 58.87
N ALA A 12 4.93 -24.17 59.75
CA ALA A 12 4.75 -22.77 59.35
C ALA A 12 6.01 -22.19 58.69
N TYR A 13 7.20 -22.60 59.16
CA TYR A 13 8.48 -22.21 58.57
C TYR A 13 8.66 -22.80 57.16
N ILE A 14 8.40 -24.10 56.99
CA ILE A 14 8.48 -24.78 55.69
C ILE A 14 7.49 -24.14 54.69
N LEU A 15 6.25 -23.88 55.12
CA LEU A 15 5.25 -23.22 54.29
C LEU A 15 5.71 -21.83 53.86
N THR A 16 6.34 -21.07 54.76
CA THR A 16 6.89 -19.74 54.47
C THR A 16 8.04 -19.82 53.45
N VAL A 17 8.94 -20.78 53.60
CA VAL A 17 10.06 -21.01 52.66
C VAL A 17 9.54 -21.42 51.28
N ILE A 18 8.57 -22.34 51.22
CA ILE A 18 7.95 -22.76 49.96
C ILE A 18 7.24 -21.58 49.30
N LYS A 19 6.45 -20.81 50.06
CA LYS A 19 5.78 -19.58 49.56
C LYS A 19 6.79 -18.61 48.97
N HIS A 20 7.89 -18.32 49.67
CA HIS A 20 8.94 -17.43 49.16
C HIS A 20 9.61 -17.98 47.90
N LYS A 21 9.88 -19.29 47.83
CA LYS A 21 10.44 -19.91 46.61
C LYS A 21 9.48 -19.80 45.43
N CYS A 22 8.19 -20.08 45.63
CA CYS A 22 7.16 -19.93 44.60
C CYS A 22 7.06 -18.47 44.13
N LEU A 23 7.02 -17.51 45.06
CA LEU A 23 6.96 -16.08 44.73
C LEU A 23 8.21 -15.63 43.95
N ASN A 24 9.41 -16.02 44.39
CA ASN A 24 10.65 -15.70 43.69
C ASN A 24 10.69 -16.28 42.28
N TYR A 25 10.19 -17.51 42.10
CA TYR A 25 10.09 -18.13 40.79
C TYR A 25 9.14 -17.38 39.86
N LEU A 26 7.94 -17.01 40.34
CA LEU A 26 6.97 -16.23 39.58
C LEU A 26 7.49 -14.83 39.24
N GLN A 27 8.19 -14.18 40.18
CA GLN A 27 8.83 -12.88 39.97
C GLN A 27 9.88 -12.94 38.85
N ARG A 28 10.67 -14.01 38.81
CA ARG A 28 11.69 -14.24 37.78
C ARG A 28 11.05 -14.42 36.41
N LEU A 29 10.05 -15.28 36.30
CA LEU A 29 9.29 -15.49 35.05
C LEU A 29 8.74 -14.17 34.50
N ARG A 30 8.07 -13.39 35.36
CA ARG A 30 7.48 -12.10 34.98
C ARG A 30 8.53 -11.08 34.54
N THR A 31 9.71 -11.11 35.16
CA THR A 31 10.82 -10.19 34.81
C THR A 31 11.39 -10.57 33.45
N THR A 32 11.61 -11.87 33.20
CA THR A 32 12.09 -12.35 31.91
C THR A 32 11.11 -12.05 30.78
N GLU A 33 9.81 -12.24 31.00
CA GLU A 33 8.76 -11.89 30.01
C GLU A 33 8.71 -10.39 29.70
N LYS A 34 8.88 -9.53 30.71
CA LYS A 34 8.94 -8.08 30.49
C LYS A 34 10.11 -7.70 29.60
N VAL A 35 11.30 -8.20 29.92
CA VAL A 35 12.53 -7.89 29.15
C VAL A 35 12.40 -8.38 27.71
N THR A 36 11.93 -9.61 27.50
CA THR A 36 11.74 -10.14 26.13
C THR A 36 10.70 -9.35 25.36
N LYS A 37 9.61 -8.91 26.02
CA LYS A 37 8.59 -8.06 25.39
C LYS A 37 9.14 -6.70 24.98
N TYR A 38 9.87 -6.00 25.86
CA TYR A 38 10.47 -4.70 25.52
C TYR A 38 11.43 -4.79 24.32
N LEU A 39 12.26 -5.85 24.26
CA LEU A 39 13.18 -6.07 23.14
C LEU A 39 12.40 -6.35 21.83
N LYS A 40 11.32 -7.14 21.93
CA LYS A 40 10.46 -7.44 20.78
C LYS A 40 9.73 -6.20 20.26
N ASP A 41 9.14 -5.39 21.16
CA ASP A 41 8.39 -4.19 20.79
C ASP A 41 9.28 -3.18 20.03
N CYS A 42 10.55 -3.05 20.42
CA CYS A 42 11.52 -2.18 19.73
C CYS A 42 11.85 -2.70 18.32
N SER A 43 12.08 -4.01 18.18
CA SER A 43 12.36 -4.65 16.89
C SER A 43 11.14 -4.61 15.96
N ASP A 44 9.94 -4.81 16.50
CA ASP A 44 8.69 -4.75 15.77
C ASP A 44 8.43 -3.31 15.30
N TRP A 45 8.70 -2.29 16.13
CA TRP A 45 8.59 -0.88 15.73
C TRP A 45 9.54 -0.53 14.59
N GLU A 46 10.81 -0.95 14.68
CA GLU A 46 11.81 -0.72 13.63
C GLU A 46 11.41 -1.39 12.30
N LEU A 47 10.94 -2.64 12.35
CA LEU A 47 10.49 -3.36 11.18
C LEU A 47 9.28 -2.68 10.52
N ASN A 48 8.29 -2.28 11.32
CA ASN A 48 7.11 -1.56 10.84
C ASN A 48 7.48 -0.22 10.19
N LEU A 49 8.40 0.55 10.78
CA LEU A 49 8.87 1.81 10.20
C LEU A 49 9.52 1.60 8.82
N ARG A 50 10.36 0.56 8.69
CA ARG A 50 11.00 0.21 7.40
C ARG A 50 9.97 -0.18 6.35
N ILE A 51 8.98 -1.00 6.71
CA ILE A 51 7.89 -1.41 5.81
C ILE A 51 7.10 -0.18 5.34
N SER A 52 6.64 0.66 6.27
CA SER A 52 5.86 1.85 5.92
C SER A 52 6.64 2.83 5.04
N THR A 53 7.95 2.97 5.27
CA THR A 53 8.81 3.83 4.42
C THR A 53 8.95 3.26 3.01
N LEU A 54 9.13 1.94 2.86
CA LEU A 54 9.19 1.27 1.56
C LEU A 54 7.86 1.36 0.80
N GLU A 55 6.72 1.24 1.50
CA GLU A 55 5.39 1.39 0.90
C GLU A 55 5.10 2.83 0.47
N ALA A 56 5.50 3.82 1.27
CA ALA A 56 5.35 5.23 0.93
C ALA A 56 6.24 5.64 -0.26
N CYS A 57 7.43 5.06 -0.35
CA CYS A 57 8.35 5.25 -1.47
C CYS A 57 8.17 4.20 -2.56
N ASN A 58 7.05 3.48 -2.60
CA ASN A 58 6.82 2.46 -3.62
C ASN A 58 6.77 3.15 -4.99
N PRO A 59 7.78 2.93 -5.85
CA PRO A 59 7.88 3.64 -7.12
C PRO A 59 6.68 3.33 -8.02
N GLU A 60 6.11 2.12 -7.98
CA GLU A 60 4.94 1.76 -8.77
C GLU A 60 3.73 2.65 -8.44
N ARG A 61 3.48 2.91 -7.14
CA ARG A 61 2.37 3.75 -6.72
C ARG A 61 2.58 5.21 -7.11
N ILE A 62 3.79 5.73 -6.91
CA ILE A 62 4.15 7.10 -7.28
C ILE A 62 4.04 7.30 -8.80
N PHE A 63 4.53 6.34 -9.60
CA PHE A 63 4.41 6.37 -11.04
C PHE A 63 2.94 6.29 -11.50
N CYS A 64 2.11 5.46 -10.85
CA CYS A 64 0.68 5.40 -11.15
C CYS A 64 -0.03 6.74 -10.91
N ASP A 65 0.21 7.38 -9.75
CA ASP A 65 -0.41 8.66 -9.41
C ASP A 65 0.02 9.78 -10.36
N GLU A 66 1.30 9.81 -10.74
CA GLU A 66 1.84 10.77 -11.71
C GLU A 66 1.24 10.57 -13.11
N ILE A 67 1.19 9.32 -13.60
CA ILE A 67 0.57 8.98 -14.89
C ILE A 67 -0.91 9.38 -14.89
N GLN A 68 -1.65 9.08 -13.82
CA GLN A 68 -3.05 9.44 -13.70
C GLN A 68 -3.24 10.96 -13.77
N LYS A 69 -2.41 11.72 -13.05
CA LYS A 69 -2.42 13.18 -13.09
C LYS A 69 -2.17 13.72 -14.49
N ILE A 70 -1.19 13.17 -15.21
CA ILE A 70 -0.91 13.55 -16.61
C ILE A 70 -2.13 13.28 -17.50
N VAL A 71 -2.80 12.14 -17.34
CA VAL A 71 -4.02 11.81 -18.09
C VAL A 71 -5.12 12.83 -17.81
N GLU A 72 -5.41 13.12 -16.55
CA GLU A 72 -6.45 14.08 -16.16
C GLU A 72 -6.17 15.50 -16.67
N GLU A 73 -4.95 16.00 -16.48
CA GLU A 73 -4.54 17.31 -17.00
C GLU A 73 -4.62 17.37 -18.53
N THR A 74 -4.25 16.27 -19.21
CA THR A 74 -4.31 16.20 -20.67
C THR A 74 -5.75 16.18 -21.17
N LEU A 75 -6.63 15.42 -20.52
CA LEU A 75 -8.05 15.39 -20.84
C LEU A 75 -8.70 16.77 -20.61
N GLN A 76 -8.31 17.49 -19.54
CA GLN A 76 -8.82 18.83 -19.27
C GLN A 76 -8.51 19.84 -20.38
N LYS A 77 -7.36 19.69 -21.06
CA LYS A 77 -6.94 20.55 -22.19
C LYS A 77 -7.68 20.24 -23.50
N LEU A 78 -8.39 19.12 -23.59
CA LEU A 78 -9.16 18.77 -24.79
C LEU A 78 -10.47 19.58 -24.88
N PRO A 79 -10.96 19.86 -26.10
CA PRO A 79 -12.29 20.41 -26.29
C PRO A 79 -13.36 19.56 -25.58
N LEU A 80 -14.36 20.23 -24.99
CA LEU A 80 -15.39 19.61 -24.15
C LEU A 80 -16.00 18.36 -24.80
N GLN A 81 -16.38 18.45 -26.07
CA GLN A 81 -16.99 17.35 -26.82
C GLN A 81 -16.03 16.15 -26.99
N THR A 82 -14.75 16.41 -27.30
CA THR A 82 -13.74 15.35 -27.41
C THR A 82 -13.54 14.64 -26.08
N ARG A 83 -13.44 15.42 -24.98
CA ARG A 83 -13.29 14.89 -23.62
C ARG A 83 -14.50 14.05 -23.21
N GLU A 84 -15.71 14.55 -23.46
CA GLU A 84 -16.95 13.85 -23.14
C GLU A 84 -17.05 12.51 -23.89
N ILE A 85 -16.79 12.51 -25.21
CA ILE A 85 -16.80 11.29 -26.01
C ILE A 85 -15.78 10.27 -25.50
N PHE A 86 -14.57 10.72 -25.12
CA PHE A 86 -13.56 9.85 -24.54
C PHE A 86 -14.01 9.23 -23.22
N ILE A 87 -14.55 10.04 -22.31
CA ILE A 87 -15.06 9.59 -21.00
C ILE A 87 -16.17 8.55 -21.18
N ARG A 88 -17.15 8.82 -22.04
CA ARG A 88 -18.25 7.91 -22.34
C ARG A 88 -17.76 6.57 -22.89
N SER A 89 -16.78 6.59 -23.79
CA SER A 89 -16.23 5.36 -24.38
C SER A 89 -15.36 4.57 -23.40
N ARG A 90 -14.51 5.24 -22.60
CA ARG A 90 -13.46 4.59 -21.80
C ARG A 90 -13.82 4.33 -20.35
N TYR A 91 -14.58 5.21 -19.73
CA TYR A 91 -15.00 5.07 -18.33
C TYR A 91 -16.42 4.53 -18.20
N ASN A 92 -17.31 4.89 -19.12
CA ASN A 92 -18.70 4.44 -19.09
C ASN A 92 -18.96 3.25 -20.02
N ASN A 93 -17.93 2.73 -20.70
CA ASN A 93 -18.00 1.58 -21.63
C ASN A 93 -19.09 1.67 -22.71
N GLN A 94 -19.53 2.89 -23.09
CA GLN A 94 -20.53 3.06 -24.13
C GLN A 94 -19.93 2.74 -25.50
N SER A 95 -20.70 2.05 -26.35
CA SER A 95 -20.32 1.77 -27.72
C SER A 95 -20.31 3.05 -28.57
N HIS A 96 -19.53 3.05 -29.65
CA HIS A 96 -19.49 4.21 -30.56
C HIS A 96 -20.87 4.54 -31.16
N LYS A 97 -21.73 3.54 -31.33
CA LYS A 97 -23.11 3.72 -31.82
C LYS A 97 -23.97 4.44 -30.79
N GLU A 98 -23.97 3.99 -29.54
CA GLU A 98 -24.73 4.63 -28.45
C GLU A 98 -24.28 6.09 -28.23
N ILE A 99 -22.97 6.35 -28.30
CA ILE A 99 -22.43 7.71 -28.19
C ILE A 99 -22.90 8.57 -29.36
N ALA A 100 -22.80 8.05 -30.59
CA ALA A 100 -23.22 8.72 -31.81
C ALA A 100 -24.72 9.09 -31.77
N GLU A 101 -25.57 8.15 -31.36
CA GLU A 101 -27.01 8.36 -31.20
C GLU A 101 -27.32 9.39 -30.12
N SER A 102 -26.69 9.29 -28.94
CA SER A 102 -26.94 10.20 -27.83
C SER A 102 -26.52 11.65 -28.12
N LEU A 103 -25.43 11.84 -28.86
CA LEU A 103 -24.89 13.16 -29.23
C LEU A 103 -25.38 13.65 -30.60
N LYS A 104 -26.20 12.86 -31.31
CA LYS A 104 -26.68 13.13 -32.68
C LYS A 104 -25.56 13.45 -33.67
N ILE A 105 -24.48 12.68 -33.61
CA ILE A 105 -23.32 12.75 -34.52
C ILE A 105 -23.13 11.41 -35.23
N SER A 106 -22.26 11.35 -36.23
CA SER A 106 -21.92 10.07 -36.88
C SER A 106 -20.94 9.26 -36.03
N THR A 107 -20.98 7.93 -36.16
CA THR A 107 -19.98 7.03 -35.55
C THR A 107 -18.56 7.38 -35.99
N LYS A 108 -18.39 7.83 -37.25
CA LYS A 108 -17.11 8.32 -37.78
C LYS A 108 -16.63 9.60 -37.07
N SER A 109 -17.54 10.47 -36.65
CA SER A 109 -17.20 11.63 -35.82
C SER A 109 -16.74 11.19 -34.42
N VAL A 110 -17.41 10.21 -33.79
CA VAL A 110 -16.98 9.61 -32.52
C VAL A 110 -15.55 9.05 -32.64
N GLU A 111 -15.27 8.26 -33.67
CA GLU A 111 -13.93 7.71 -33.94
C GLU A 111 -12.88 8.80 -34.14
N PHE A 112 -13.22 9.88 -34.85
CA PHE A 112 -12.33 11.03 -35.00
C PHE A 112 -11.99 11.68 -33.65
N HIS A 113 -12.98 11.93 -32.79
CA HIS A 113 -12.75 12.50 -31.46
C HIS A 113 -11.91 11.57 -30.59
N LEU A 114 -12.17 10.26 -30.61
CA LEU A 114 -11.37 9.26 -29.87
C LEU A 114 -9.92 9.21 -30.37
N THR A 115 -9.72 9.21 -31.69
CA THR A 115 -8.38 9.23 -32.29
C THR A 115 -7.62 10.49 -31.90
N LYS A 116 -8.30 11.64 -31.90
CA LYS A 116 -7.74 12.92 -31.46
C LYS A 116 -7.33 12.87 -29.99
N ALA A 117 -8.19 12.38 -29.10
CA ALA A 117 -7.88 12.24 -27.67
C ALA A 117 -6.68 11.31 -27.44
N LEU A 118 -6.67 10.14 -28.07
CA LEU A 118 -5.57 9.16 -27.96
C LEU A 118 -4.24 9.72 -28.46
N LYS A 119 -4.26 10.51 -29.54
CA LYS A 119 -3.03 11.13 -30.07
C LYS A 119 -2.42 12.10 -29.06
N VAL A 120 -3.24 12.94 -28.42
CA VAL A 120 -2.75 13.89 -27.42
C VAL A 120 -2.26 13.17 -26.16
N LEU A 121 -2.99 12.16 -25.68
CA LEU A 121 -2.58 11.35 -24.53
C LEU A 121 -1.26 10.61 -24.78
N ARG A 122 -1.07 10.04 -25.98
CA ARG A 122 0.18 9.37 -26.36
C ARG A 122 1.38 10.32 -26.32
N ILE A 123 1.19 11.58 -26.75
CA ILE A 123 2.26 12.59 -26.70
C ILE A 123 2.57 12.97 -25.25
N ALA A 124 1.54 13.17 -24.42
CA ALA A 124 1.69 13.53 -23.02
C ALA A 124 2.38 12.43 -22.19
N LEU A 125 2.15 11.16 -22.53
CA LEU A 125 2.70 9.99 -21.84
C LEU A 125 3.95 9.41 -22.50
N LYS A 126 4.54 10.07 -23.51
CA LYS A 126 5.64 9.53 -24.31
C LYS A 126 6.84 9.08 -23.47
N ASP A 127 7.15 9.80 -22.40
CA ASP A 127 8.31 9.56 -21.54
C ASP A 127 8.11 8.31 -20.64
N TYR A 128 6.86 7.86 -20.51
CA TYR A 128 6.46 6.65 -19.78
C TYR A 128 6.28 5.43 -20.71
N PHE A 129 6.54 5.57 -22.02
CA PHE A 129 6.54 4.48 -23.00
C PHE A 129 7.95 4.22 -23.63
N PRO A 130 9.01 4.03 -22.83
CA PRO A 130 10.38 3.87 -23.36
C PRO A 130 10.56 2.63 -24.26
N ILE A 131 9.64 1.66 -24.22
CA ILE A 131 9.79 0.34 -24.84
C ILE A 131 9.32 0.31 -26.31
N LEU A 132 8.39 1.18 -26.72
CA LEU A 132 7.84 1.15 -28.10
C LEU A 132 8.87 1.54 -29.18
N PHE A 133 9.96 2.20 -28.81
CA PHE A 133 11.08 2.53 -29.71
C PHE A 133 12.11 1.40 -29.86
N PHE A 134 12.15 0.44 -28.92
CA PHE A 134 13.04 -0.73 -28.99
C PHE A 134 12.39 -1.93 -29.72
N PHE A 135 11.06 -2.03 -29.74
CA PHE A 135 10.35 -3.09 -30.46
C PHE A 135 10.64 -3.22 -31.97
N PRO A 136 10.85 -2.15 -32.78
CA PRO A 136 11.18 -2.32 -34.19
C PRO A 136 12.61 -2.84 -34.46
N TYR A 137 13.49 -2.89 -33.45
CA TYR A 137 14.87 -3.39 -33.59
C TYR A 137 15.05 -4.85 -33.14
N ILE A 138 14.05 -5.46 -32.49
CA ILE A 138 14.14 -6.84 -31.97
C ILE A 138 13.60 -7.89 -32.98
N TYR A 139 12.89 -7.46 -34.02
CA TYR A 139 12.29 -8.34 -35.05
C TYR A 139 12.81 -8.08 -36.48
N ARG A 140 14.00 -7.47 -36.62
CA ARG A 140 14.74 -7.38 -37.88
C ARG A 140 16.10 -8.04 -37.72
#